data_AF-A0A915MXK6-F1
#
_entry.id   AF-A0A915MXK6-F1
#
_cell.length_a   1.000
_cell.length_b   1.000
_cell.length_c   1.000
_cell.angle_alpha   90.00
_cell.angle_beta   90.00
_cell.angle_gamma   90.00
#
_symmetry.space_group_name_H-M   'P 1'
#
loop_
_entity.id
_entity.type
_entity.pdbx_description
1 polymer ?
#
loop_
_entity_poly.entity_id
_entity_poly.type
_entity_poly.pdbx_seq_one_letter_code
_entity_poly.pdbx_strand_id
1 'polypeptide(L)'
;SMYAGVPLICIPFTGDQLYIASTVEQKGVGIYLKLHDNQFIQNLWNALYQILHDGEGNFNFNSKYSLAANKMRNEILENYKKEKMEAKFLGKV
;
A
#
# COMPACT_ATOMS: atom_id res chain seq x y z
N SER A 1 -5.56 -3.27 5.01
CA SER A 1 -4.12 -3.19 4.68
C SER A 1 -3.60 -1.76 4.71
N MET A 2 -4.15 -0.80 3.93
CA MET A 2 -3.70 0.60 3.93
C MET A 2 -3.70 1.25 5.33
N TYR A 3 -4.75 1.06 6.12
CA TYR A 3 -4.81 1.54 7.52
C TYR A 3 -3.77 0.90 8.45
N ALA A 4 -3.22 -0.25 8.08
CA ALA A 4 -2.18 -0.93 8.84
C ALA A 4 -0.76 -0.43 8.48
N GLY A 5 -0.60 0.36 7.41
CA GLY A 5 0.71 0.88 6.97
C GLY A 5 1.61 -0.19 6.37
N VAL A 6 1.03 -1.27 5.86
CA VAL A 6 1.76 -2.41 5.30
C VAL A 6 1.69 -2.34 3.76
N PRO A 7 2.82 -2.53 3.05
CA PRO A 7 2.84 -2.54 1.60
C PRO A 7 2.09 -3.74 1.02
N LEU A 8 1.63 -3.62 -0.22
CA LEU A 8 0.77 -4.62 -0.87
C LEU A 8 1.41 -5.22 -2.12
N ILE A 9 1.17 -6.52 -2.34
CA ILE A 9 1.26 -7.15 -3.68
C ILE A 9 -0.18 -7.41 -4.11
N CYS A 10 -0.65 -6.71 -5.13
CA CYS A 10 -2.00 -6.84 -5.65
C CYS A 10 -2.00 -7.76 -6.86
N ILE A 11 -2.71 -8.89 -6.75
CA ILE A 11 -2.92 -9.84 -7.86
C ILE A 11 -4.44 -9.88 -8.12
N PRO A 12 -4.99 -8.90 -8.86
CA PRO A 12 -6.42 -8.82 -9.12
C PRO A 12 -6.86 -9.96 -10.04
N PHE A 13 -8.03 -10.53 -9.75
CA PHE A 13 -8.66 -11.55 -10.59
C PHE A 13 -9.60 -10.93 -11.64
N THR A 14 -10.52 -10.07 -11.20
CA THR A 14 -11.46 -9.36 -12.08
C THR A 14 -12.13 -8.19 -11.35
N GLY A 15 -12.86 -7.36 -12.09
CA GLY A 15 -13.73 -6.31 -11.56
C GLY A 15 -13.00 -5.12 -10.95
N ASP A 16 -13.55 -4.63 -9.84
CA ASP A 16 -13.07 -3.47 -9.09
C ASP A 16 -11.64 -3.64 -8.54
N GLN A 17 -11.20 -4.89 -8.33
CA GLN A 17 -9.84 -5.20 -7.91
C GLN A 17 -8.78 -4.63 -8.86
N LEU A 18 -9.07 -4.53 -10.16
CA LEU A 18 -8.14 -3.94 -11.13
C LEU A 18 -7.88 -2.46 -10.84
N TYR A 19 -8.94 -1.70 -10.55
CA TYR A 19 -8.83 -0.28 -10.19
C TYR A 19 -8.15 -0.10 -8.82
N ILE A 20 -8.45 -0.96 -7.85
CA ILE A 20 -7.79 -0.92 -6.54
C ILE A 20 -6.29 -1.21 -6.71
N ALA A 21 -5.92 -2.24 -7.47
CA ALA A 21 -4.53 -2.60 -7.73
C ALA A 21 -3.76 -1.48 -8.43
N SER A 22 -4.35 -0.85 -9.46
CA SER A 22 -3.72 0.29 -10.13
C SER A 22 -3.56 1.50 -9.20
N THR A 23 -4.54 1.76 -8.34
CA THR A 23 -4.46 2.84 -7.35
C THR A 23 -3.37 2.59 -6.32
N VAL A 24 -3.21 1.36 -5.86
CA VAL A 24 -2.14 0.94 -4.93
C VAL A 24 -0.76 1.20 -5.54
N GLU A 25 -0.57 0.78 -6.79
CA GLU A 25 0.69 0.96 -7.53
C GLU A 25 0.97 2.45 -7.80
N GLN A 26 -0.02 3.21 -8.27
CA GLN A 26 0.11 4.64 -8.54
C GLN A 26 0.49 5.44 -7.29
N LYS A 27 -0.05 5.05 -6.12
CA LYS A 27 0.28 5.67 -4.83
C LYS A 27 1.62 5.22 -4.26
N GLY A 28 2.30 4.26 -4.90
CA GLY A 28 3.60 3.74 -4.47
C GLY A 28 3.55 2.93 -3.18
N VAL A 29 2.38 2.45 -2.76
CA VAL A 29 2.19 1.68 -1.52
C VAL A 29 2.11 0.17 -1.77
N GLY A 30 2.34 -0.26 -3.00
CA GLY A 30 2.41 -1.66 -3.37
C GLY A 30 2.76 -1.85 -4.84
N ILE A 31 2.76 -3.11 -5.26
CA ILE A 31 3.08 -3.56 -6.60
C ILE A 31 1.87 -4.29 -7.19
N TYR A 32 1.52 -3.98 -8.42
CA TYR A 32 0.47 -4.68 -9.16
C TYR A 32 1.09 -5.79 -10.02
N LEU A 33 0.57 -7.01 -9.90
CA LEU A 33 0.93 -8.16 -10.73
C LEU A 33 -0.28 -8.68 -11.51
N LYS A 34 -0.09 -8.92 -12.81
CA LYS A 34 -1.10 -9.56 -13.66
C LYS A 34 -1.06 -11.07 -13.44
N LEU A 35 -2.20 -11.66 -13.07
CA LEU A 35 -2.29 -13.11 -12.78
C LEU A 35 -1.95 -13.99 -13.99
N HIS A 36 -2.36 -13.57 -15.19
CA HIS A 36 -2.15 -14.33 -16.44
C HIS A 36 -0.90 -13.88 -17.21
N ASP A 37 0.13 -13.46 -16.50
CA ASP A 37 1.44 -13.15 -17.08
C ASP A 37 2.27 -14.43 -17.23
N ASN A 38 2.90 -14.61 -18.40
CA ASN A 38 3.81 -15.74 -18.66
C ASN A 38 5.01 -15.77 -17.69
N GLN A 39 5.34 -14.65 -17.05
CA GLN A 39 6.42 -14.52 -16.06
C GLN A 39 5.90 -14.36 -14.63
N PHE A 40 4.64 -14.72 -14.35
CA PHE A 40 4.00 -14.46 -13.06
C PHE A 40 4.84 -14.87 -11.85
N ILE A 41 5.41 -16.08 -11.85
CA ILE A 41 6.23 -16.56 -10.73
C ILE A 41 7.48 -15.70 -10.52
N GLN A 42 8.18 -15.34 -11.60
CA GLN A 42 9.35 -14.47 -11.52
C GLN A 42 8.96 -13.06 -11.05
N ASN A 43 7.85 -12.52 -11.54
CA ASN A 43 7.34 -11.22 -11.15
C ASN A 43 6.88 -11.19 -9.68
N LEU A 44 6.30 -12.28 -9.20
CA LEU A 44 5.95 -12.44 -7.78
C LEU A 44 7.19 -12.45 -6.90
N TRP A 45 8.24 -13.20 -7.28
CA TRP A 45 9.51 -13.19 -6.56
C TRP A 45 10.14 -11.80 -6.53
N ASN A 46 10.17 -11.11 -7.67
CA ASN A 46 10.72 -9.75 -7.77
C ASN A 46 9.92 -8.77 -6.91
N ALA A 47 8.58 -8.88 -6.88
CA ALA A 47 7.73 -8.03 -6.07
C ALA A 47 7.96 -8.27 -4.58
N LEU A 48 8.07 -9.54 -4.16
CA LEU A 48 8.37 -9.92 -2.78
C LEU A 48 9.74 -9.39 -2.37
N TYR A 49 10.76 -9.56 -3.22
CA TYR A 49 12.10 -9.07 -2.97
C TYR A 49 12.11 -7.54 -2.76
N GLN A 50 11.47 -6.79 -3.66
CA GLN A 50 11.37 -5.34 -3.59
C GLN A 50 10.64 -4.81 -2.35
N ILE A 51 9.68 -5.57 -1.82
CA ILE A 51 8.92 -5.17 -0.62
C ILE A 51 9.70 -5.47 0.66
N LEU A 52 10.42 -6.59 0.68
CA LEU A 52 11.09 -7.10 1.87
C LEU A 52 12.56 -6.66 2.00
N HIS A 53 13.16 -6.10 0.96
CA HIS A 53 14.56 -5.70 0.96
C HIS A 53 14.75 -4.22 0.65
N ASP A 54 15.87 -3.66 1.09
CA ASP A 54 16.31 -2.33 0.71
C ASP A 54 17.03 -2.33 -0.65
N GLY A 55 17.50 -1.14 -1.08
CA GLY A 55 18.22 -0.97 -2.34
C GLY A 55 19.57 -1.69 -2.40
N GLU A 56 20.08 -2.17 -1.25
CA GLU A 56 21.33 -2.93 -1.13
C GLU A 56 21.07 -4.45 -1.05
N GLY A 57 19.81 -4.86 -1.03
CA GLY A 57 19.40 -6.26 -1.02
C GLY A 57 19.40 -6.91 0.36
N ASN A 58 19.51 -6.13 1.44
CA ASN A 58 19.37 -6.63 2.80
C ASN A 58 17.90 -6.69 3.18
N PHE A 59 17.51 -7.71 3.96
CA PHE A 59 16.14 -7.80 4.46
C PHE A 59 15.85 -6.60 5.37
N ASN A 60 14.91 -5.78 4.94
CA ASN A 60 14.62 -4.49 5.54
C ASN A 60 13.14 -4.19 5.39
N PHE A 61 12.42 -4.20 6.51
CA PHE A 61 11.01 -3.85 6.54
C PHE A 61 10.74 -2.37 6.17
N ASN A 62 11.77 -1.54 5.99
CA ASN A 62 11.67 -0.14 5.57
C ASN A 62 11.91 0.08 4.06
N SER A 63 11.49 -0.86 3.21
CA SER A 63 11.48 -0.62 1.76
C SER A 63 10.70 0.66 1.40
N LYS A 64 10.93 1.20 0.20
CA LYS A 64 10.20 2.39 -0.28
C LYS A 64 8.68 2.23 -0.17
N TYR A 65 8.17 1.02 -0.37
CA TYR A 65 6.74 0.70 -0.29
C TYR A 65 6.25 0.72 1.17
N SER A 66 7.03 0.17 2.10
CA SER A 66 6.73 0.26 3.54
C SER A 66 6.74 1.69 4.05
N LEU A 67 7.70 2.51 3.61
CA LEU A 67 7.76 3.92 3.97
C LEU A 67 6.54 4.67 3.43
N ALA A 68 6.17 4.45 2.17
CA ALA A 68 4.99 5.05 1.56
C ALA A 68 3.68 4.61 2.25
N ALA A 69 3.54 3.32 2.56
CA ALA A 69 2.37 2.78 3.24
C ALA A 69 2.22 3.36 4.66
N ASN A 70 3.32 3.44 5.43
CA ASN A 70 3.33 4.07 6.75
C ASN A 70 3.01 5.57 6.69
N LYS A 71 3.57 6.28 5.70
CA LYS A 71 3.25 7.70 5.48
C LYS A 71 1.75 7.88 5.25
N MET A 72 1.17 7.11 4.34
CA MET A 72 -0.26 7.16 4.04
C MET A 72 -1.12 6.84 5.27
N ARG A 73 -0.73 5.83 6.06
CA ARG A 73 -1.41 5.52 7.32
C ARG A 73 -1.41 6.72 8.27
N ASN A 74 -0.27 7.38 8.43
CA ASN A 74 -0.16 8.54 9.32
C ASN A 74 -1.04 9.71 8.83
N GLU A 75 -1.06 9.98 7.52
CA GLU A 75 -1.94 10.99 6.93
C GLU A 75 -3.42 10.70 7.21
N ILE A 76 -3.84 9.44 7.05
CA ILE A 76 -5.21 9.00 7.35
C ILE A 76 -5.55 9.22 8.84
N LEU A 77 -4.64 8.85 9.74
CA LEU A 77 -4.85 8.99 11.18
C LEU A 77 -4.93 10.46 11.62
N GLU A 78 -4.10 11.32 11.05
CA GLU A 78 -4.13 12.76 11.34
C GLU A 78 -5.40 13.42 10.81
N ASN A 79 -5.85 13.07 9.59
CA ASN A 79 -7.12 13.56 9.05
C ASN A 79 -8.30 13.13 9.92
N TYR A 80 -8.33 11.87 10.35
CA TYR A 80 -9.37 11.37 11.25
C TYR A 80 -9.41 12.12 12.59
N LYS A 81 -8.24 12.40 13.20
CA LYS A 81 -8.18 13.21 14.44
C LYS A 81 -8.73 14.62 14.21
N LYS A 82 -8.39 15.24 13.09
CA LYS A 82 -8.84 16.59 12.73
C LYS A 82 -10.37 16.63 12.56
N GLU A 83 -10.94 15.71 11.77
CA GLU A 83 -12.38 15.61 11.56
C GLU A 83 -13.14 15.39 12.89
N LYS A 84 -12.60 14.55 13.78
CA LYS A 84 -13.19 14.31 15.10
C LYS A 84 -13.14 15.56 16.00
N MET A 85 -12.06 16.33 15.94
CA MET A 85 -11.94 17.60 16.65
C MET A 85 -12.94 18.64 16.13
N GLU A 86 -13.08 18.76 14.80
CA GLU A 86 -14.04 19.66 14.16
C GLU A 86 -15.49 19.29 14.50
N ALA A 87 -15.83 18.00 14.45
CA ALA A 87 -17.16 17.53 14.80
C ALA A 87 -17.50 17.83 16.28
N LYS A 88 -16.53 17.67 17.19
CA LYS A 88 -16.67 18.03 18.61
C LYS A 88 -16.85 19.54 18.80
N PHE A 89 -16.10 20.35 18.06
CA PHE A 89 -16.23 21.82 18.11
C PHE A 89 -17.60 22.31 17.63
N LEU A 90 -18.15 21.66 16.60
CA LEU A 90 -19.47 21.97 16.04
C LEU A 90 -20.64 21.39 16.86
N GLY A 91 -20.39 20.74 18.01
CA GLY A 91 -21.42 20.12 18.84
C GLY A 91 -22.18 18.98 18.14
N LYS A 92 -21.57 18.37 17.12
CA LYS A 92 -22.16 17.27 16.33
C LYS A 92 -21.87 15.89 16.91
N VAL A 93 -21.15 15.82 18.04
CA VAL A 93 -20.74 14.60 18.74
C VAL A 93 -20.89 14.79 20.24
#